data_AF-A0A6A4VA48-F1
#
_entry.id   AF-A0A6A4VA48-F1
#
_cell.length_a   1.000
_cell.length_b   1.000
_cell.length_c   1.000
_cell.angle_alpha   90.00
_cell.angle_beta   90.00
_cell.angle_gamma   90.00
#
_symmetry.space_group_name_H-M   'P 1'
#
loop_
_entity.id
_entity.type
_entity.pdbx_description
1 polymer ?
#
loop_
_entity_poly.entity_id
_entity_poly.type
_entity_poly.pdbx_seq_one_letter_code
_entity_poly.pdbx_strand_id
1 'polypeptide(L)'
;MRLGSKVSWGRDIEVLTGGLSRFTDDRRFQPLHQEYSQDWGLRILSVRASDAGWYFCQISTSPPVSHQIYLNVVEPQVEIVGAPELYINRGSDATLTCIIRGAHKAPENVRWTHDSKLVQYDLSRAGVRIRTYQEGNNTISKFLIERAMPSDSGEYFCDPDGLQQVKVTVHILNGDHPAAMQTGGQPCHRVTSAVALLCCWLLLLLTPTSPC
;
A
#
# COMPACT_ATOMS: atom_id res chain seq x y z
N MET A 1 -42.74 -13.32 -19.67
CA MET A 1 -43.19 -13.20 -18.27
C MET A 1 -44.70 -13.37 -18.24
N ARG A 2 -45.28 -14.28 -17.42
CA ARG A 2 -46.75 -14.34 -17.26
C ARG A 2 -47.20 -13.08 -16.48
N LEU A 3 -48.32 -12.47 -16.89
CA LEU A 3 -48.93 -11.33 -16.18
C LEU A 3 -49.06 -11.66 -14.68
N GLY A 4 -48.40 -10.91 -13.81
CA GLY A 4 -48.48 -11.04 -12.34
C GLY A 4 -47.28 -11.71 -11.64
N SER A 5 -46.24 -12.16 -12.34
CA SER A 5 -45.03 -12.70 -11.69
C SER A 5 -44.17 -11.57 -11.10
N LYS A 6 -43.83 -11.66 -9.81
CA LYS A 6 -43.05 -10.67 -9.07
C LYS A 6 -41.61 -11.18 -8.84
N VAL A 7 -40.63 -10.29 -9.01
CA VAL A 7 -39.23 -10.56 -8.71
C VAL A 7 -38.93 -10.16 -7.27
N SER A 8 -38.14 -10.97 -6.56
CA SER A 8 -37.70 -10.71 -5.19
C SER A 8 -36.20 -10.93 -5.07
N TRP A 9 -35.57 -10.14 -4.21
CA TRP A 9 -34.17 -10.29 -3.85
C TRP A 9 -34.07 -10.70 -2.39
N GLY A 10 -33.15 -11.61 -2.09
CA GLY A 10 -32.86 -12.05 -0.74
C GLY A 10 -31.39 -12.39 -0.52
N ARG A 11 -31.05 -12.58 0.76
CA ARG A 11 -29.73 -12.99 1.23
C ARG A 11 -29.94 -14.03 2.34
N ASP A 12 -29.26 -15.16 2.24
CA ASP A 12 -29.44 -16.32 3.14
C ASP A 12 -30.92 -16.76 3.26
N ILE A 13 -31.61 -16.36 4.33
CA ILE A 13 -33.04 -16.63 4.56
C ILE A 13 -33.92 -15.37 4.56
N GLU A 14 -33.32 -14.19 4.46
CA GLU A 14 -34.01 -12.90 4.53
C GLU A 14 -34.42 -12.42 3.13
N VAL A 15 -35.67 -11.98 2.99
CA VAL A 15 -36.14 -11.26 1.79
C VAL A 15 -35.83 -9.79 1.95
N LEU A 16 -34.98 -9.26 1.08
CA LEU A 16 -34.57 -7.85 1.09
C LEU A 16 -35.59 -6.97 0.38
N THR A 17 -36.02 -7.38 -0.82
CA THR A 17 -36.98 -6.64 -1.64
C THR A 17 -37.92 -7.59 -2.38
N GLY A 18 -39.10 -7.08 -2.72
CA GLY A 18 -40.03 -7.76 -3.60
C GLY A 18 -40.72 -6.73 -4.49
N GLY A 19 -40.53 -6.85 -5.80
CA GLY A 19 -40.90 -5.82 -6.76
C GLY A 19 -40.20 -4.52 -6.38
N LEU A 20 -40.94 -3.42 -6.38
CA LEU A 20 -40.45 -2.11 -5.94
C LEU A 20 -40.56 -1.88 -4.43
N SER A 21 -41.01 -2.87 -3.66
CA SER A 21 -41.14 -2.78 -2.21
C SER A 21 -39.88 -3.29 -1.50
N ARG A 22 -39.34 -2.51 -0.57
CA ARG A 22 -38.27 -2.94 0.35
C ARG A 22 -38.89 -3.60 1.58
N PHE A 23 -38.34 -4.74 2.00
CA PHE A 23 -38.74 -5.48 3.19
C PHE A 23 -37.70 -5.43 4.31
N THR A 24 -36.41 -5.33 3.97
CA THR A 24 -35.34 -5.15 4.96
C THR A 24 -35.36 -3.75 5.58
N ASP A 25 -34.92 -3.66 6.83
CA ASP A 25 -34.75 -2.40 7.56
C ASP A 25 -33.53 -1.61 7.07
N ASP A 26 -32.53 -2.29 6.48
CA ASP A 26 -31.35 -1.62 5.93
C ASP A 26 -31.71 -0.86 4.64
N ARG A 27 -31.82 0.46 4.79
CA ARG A 27 -32.22 1.40 3.73
C ARG A 27 -31.25 1.47 2.56
N ARG A 28 -30.03 0.92 2.71
CA ARG A 28 -29.03 0.86 1.63
C ARG A 28 -29.46 -0.07 0.50
N PHE A 29 -30.25 -1.10 0.81
CA PHE A 29 -30.81 -2.01 -0.19
C PHE A 29 -32.04 -1.39 -0.85
N GLN A 30 -31.97 -1.19 -2.16
CA GLN A 30 -33.02 -0.54 -2.94
C GLN A 30 -33.35 -1.39 -4.17
N PRO A 31 -34.65 -1.66 -4.44
CA PRO A 31 -35.03 -2.30 -5.69
C PRO A 31 -34.79 -1.34 -6.85
N LEU A 32 -34.24 -1.85 -7.95
CA LEU A 32 -33.99 -1.11 -9.17
C LEU A 32 -34.77 -1.78 -10.31
N HIS A 33 -35.68 -1.04 -10.92
CA HIS A 33 -36.42 -1.49 -12.09
C HIS A 33 -36.83 -0.27 -12.91
N GLN A 34 -36.60 -0.33 -14.22
CA GLN A 34 -37.09 0.68 -15.14
C GLN A 34 -38.43 0.21 -15.72
N GLU A 35 -39.40 1.12 -15.79
CA GLU A 35 -40.69 0.84 -16.40
C GLU A 35 -40.50 0.28 -17.81
N TYR A 36 -41.24 -0.79 -18.14
CA TYR A 36 -41.15 -1.55 -19.41
C TYR A 36 -39.88 -2.40 -19.63
N SER A 37 -38.88 -2.34 -18.74
CA SER A 37 -37.75 -3.27 -18.80
C SER A 37 -38.13 -4.66 -18.27
N GLN A 38 -37.38 -5.69 -18.66
CA GLN A 38 -37.44 -7.00 -17.99
C GLN A 38 -36.36 -7.12 -16.91
N ASP A 39 -35.48 -6.13 -16.78
CA ASP A 39 -34.37 -6.15 -15.84
C ASP A 39 -34.82 -5.73 -14.45
N TRP A 40 -34.42 -6.53 -13.47
CA TRP A 40 -34.62 -6.27 -12.05
C TRP A 40 -33.27 -6.32 -11.36
N GLY A 41 -32.88 -5.22 -10.74
CA GLY A 41 -31.64 -5.08 -10.00
C GLY A 41 -31.87 -4.86 -8.51
N LEU A 42 -30.85 -5.21 -7.73
CA LEU A 42 -30.71 -4.77 -6.34
C LEU A 42 -29.57 -3.75 -6.28
N ARG A 43 -29.88 -2.53 -5.87
CA ARG A 43 -28.87 -1.50 -5.61
C ARG A 43 -28.52 -1.51 -4.13
N ILE A 44 -27.23 -1.53 -3.81
CA ILE A 44 -26.72 -1.43 -2.44
C ILE A 44 -25.93 -0.12 -2.34
N LEU A 45 -26.41 0.82 -1.53
CA LEU A 45 -25.70 2.08 -1.27
C LEU A 45 -24.61 1.88 -0.22
N SER A 46 -23.50 2.63 -0.34
CA SER A 46 -22.39 2.63 0.63
C SER A 46 -21.97 1.21 1.02
N VAL A 47 -21.57 0.42 0.02
CA VAL A 47 -21.22 -0.99 0.15
C VAL A 47 -20.09 -1.17 1.17
N ARG A 48 -20.19 -2.21 2.00
CA ARG A 48 -19.25 -2.58 3.05
C ARG A 48 -18.70 -3.97 2.80
N ALA A 49 -17.53 -4.29 3.36
CA ALA A 49 -16.97 -5.64 3.27
C ALA A 49 -17.94 -6.73 3.78
N SER A 50 -18.75 -6.42 4.80
CA SER A 50 -19.79 -7.31 5.34
C SER A 50 -20.95 -7.61 4.38
N ASP A 51 -21.11 -6.84 3.30
CA ASP A 51 -22.14 -7.09 2.29
C ASP A 51 -21.74 -8.23 1.34
N ALA A 52 -20.47 -8.65 1.32
CA ALA A 52 -20.02 -9.77 0.51
C ALA A 52 -20.73 -11.07 0.91
N GLY A 53 -21.06 -11.89 -0.08
CA GLY A 53 -21.74 -13.18 0.14
C GLY A 53 -22.75 -13.53 -0.94
N TRP A 54 -23.51 -14.60 -0.70
CA TRP A 54 -24.53 -15.10 -1.61
C TRP A 54 -25.84 -14.33 -1.49
N TYR A 55 -26.32 -13.83 -2.62
CA TYR A 55 -27.64 -13.26 -2.81
C TYR A 55 -28.43 -14.17 -3.75
N PHE A 56 -29.75 -14.08 -3.69
CA PHE A 56 -30.60 -14.75 -4.65
C PHE A 56 -31.65 -13.79 -5.21
N CYS A 57 -31.93 -13.96 -6.49
CA CYS A 57 -33.07 -13.39 -7.17
C CYS A 57 -34.10 -14.51 -7.40
N GLN A 58 -35.35 -14.29 -7.02
CA GLN A 58 -36.42 -15.28 -7.14
C GLN A 58 -37.65 -14.69 -7.83
N ILE A 59 -38.21 -15.47 -8.75
CA ILE A 59 -39.46 -15.16 -9.47
C ILE A 59 -40.59 -15.98 -8.86
N SER A 60 -41.73 -15.34 -8.58
CA SER A 60 -42.92 -15.95 -7.98
C SER A 60 -43.71 -16.86 -8.94
N THR A 61 -43.03 -17.74 -9.68
CA THR A 61 -43.66 -18.80 -10.47
C THR A 61 -44.11 -19.97 -9.58
N SER A 62 -44.90 -20.89 -10.12
CA SER A 62 -45.23 -22.16 -9.47
C SER A 62 -44.66 -23.31 -10.32
N PRO A 63 -43.59 -24.00 -9.87
CA PRO A 63 -42.79 -23.73 -8.66
C PRO A 63 -41.92 -22.46 -8.78
N PRO A 64 -41.45 -21.88 -7.65
CA PRO A 64 -40.56 -20.71 -7.68
C PRO A 64 -39.25 -21.02 -8.39
N VAL A 65 -38.79 -20.09 -9.22
CA VAL A 65 -37.48 -20.17 -9.88
C VAL A 65 -36.54 -19.16 -9.24
N SER A 66 -35.36 -19.61 -8.84
CA SER A 66 -34.35 -18.78 -8.19
C SER A 66 -32.99 -18.88 -8.90
N HIS A 67 -32.21 -17.80 -8.79
CA HIS A 67 -30.85 -17.71 -9.28
C HIS A 67 -29.96 -17.12 -8.18
N GLN A 68 -28.82 -17.76 -7.92
CA GLN A 68 -27.87 -17.34 -6.90
C GLN A 68 -26.72 -16.54 -7.50
N ILE A 69 -26.31 -15.47 -6.82
CA ILE A 69 -25.28 -14.52 -7.25
C ILE A 69 -24.37 -14.27 -6.06
N TYR A 70 -23.05 -14.40 -6.25
CA TYR A 70 -22.08 -14.04 -5.22
C TYR A 70 -21.63 -12.59 -5.40
N LEU A 71 -21.85 -11.76 -4.38
CA LEU A 71 -21.32 -10.40 -4.33
C LEU A 71 -19.92 -10.44 -3.72
N ASN A 72 -18.91 -10.06 -4.51
CA ASN A 72 -17.56 -9.81 -4.01
C ASN A 72 -17.38 -8.30 -3.75
N VAL A 73 -16.95 -7.94 -2.55
CA VAL A 73 -16.67 -6.54 -2.18
C VAL A 73 -15.16 -6.39 -2.00
N VAL A 74 -14.57 -5.49 -2.79
CA VAL A 74 -13.13 -5.21 -2.76
C VAL A 74 -12.93 -3.74 -2.43
N GLU A 75 -12.09 -3.47 -1.43
CA GLU A 75 -11.64 -2.12 -1.11
C GLU A 75 -10.36 -1.81 -1.89
N PRO A 76 -10.36 -0.80 -2.78
CA PRO A 76 -9.18 -0.48 -3.57
C PRO A 76 -8.01 -0.06 -2.68
N GLN A 77 -6.83 -0.59 -2.96
CA GLN A 77 -5.60 -0.26 -2.23
C GLN A 77 -4.72 0.62 -3.10
N VAL A 78 -4.20 1.71 -2.54
CA VAL A 78 -3.26 2.62 -3.19
C VAL A 78 -1.95 2.55 -2.42
N GLU A 79 -0.84 2.29 -3.10
CA GLU A 79 0.48 2.17 -2.49
C GLU A 79 1.54 2.87 -3.34
N ILE A 80 2.55 3.48 -2.71
CA ILE A 80 3.77 3.90 -3.39
C ILE A 80 4.87 2.92 -3.01
N VAL A 81 5.49 2.30 -4.02
CA VAL A 81 6.56 1.33 -3.82
C VAL A 81 7.74 1.98 -3.10
N GLY A 82 8.13 1.41 -1.95
CA GLY A 82 9.24 1.90 -1.13
C GLY A 82 8.87 2.99 -0.12
N ALA A 83 7.59 3.32 0.05
CA ALA A 83 7.13 4.14 1.17
C ALA A 83 7.43 3.47 2.53
N PRO A 84 7.59 4.22 3.63
CA PRO A 84 7.32 5.66 3.76
C PRO A 84 8.48 6.57 3.33
N GLU A 85 9.71 6.06 3.21
CA GLU A 85 10.92 6.84 3.04
C GLU A 85 11.80 6.26 1.92
N LEU A 86 12.22 7.09 0.97
CA LEU A 86 13.08 6.72 -0.15
C LEU A 86 14.35 7.58 -0.15
N TYR A 87 15.49 6.94 -0.43
CA TYR A 87 16.79 7.60 -0.51
C TYR A 87 17.34 7.47 -1.93
N ILE A 88 17.63 8.60 -2.58
CA ILE A 88 18.07 8.65 -3.97
C ILE A 88 19.38 9.42 -4.03
N ASN A 89 20.37 8.88 -4.74
CA ASN A 89 21.65 9.57 -4.88
C ASN A 89 21.50 10.78 -5.82
N ARG A 90 22.12 11.90 -5.44
CA ARG A 90 22.19 13.08 -6.29
C ARG A 90 22.73 12.73 -7.68
N GLY A 91 22.10 13.27 -8.71
CA GLY A 91 22.44 13.07 -10.12
C GLY A 91 21.94 11.77 -10.73
N SER A 92 21.40 10.83 -9.92
CA SER A 92 20.76 9.62 -10.45
C SER A 92 19.33 9.89 -10.91
N ASP A 93 18.83 8.99 -11.76
CA ASP A 93 17.43 8.95 -12.16
C ASP A 93 16.66 8.02 -11.23
N ALA A 94 15.44 8.41 -10.87
CA ALA A 94 14.58 7.64 -9.98
C ALA A 94 13.13 7.64 -10.46
N THR A 95 12.41 6.57 -10.16
CA THR A 95 10.98 6.45 -10.51
C THR A 95 10.18 6.09 -9.27
N LEU A 96 9.32 7.00 -8.82
CA LEU A 96 8.31 6.69 -7.82
C LEU A 96 7.16 5.96 -8.51
N THR A 97 6.79 4.79 -7.99
CA THR A 97 5.75 3.96 -8.60
C THR A 97 4.57 3.87 -7.66
N CYS A 98 3.44 4.44 -8.06
CA CYS A 98 2.16 4.29 -7.39
C CYS A 98 1.35 3.17 -8.04
N ILE A 99 0.88 2.22 -7.24
CA ILE A 99 0.10 1.07 -7.68
C ILE A 99 -1.28 1.13 -7.03
N ILE A 100 -2.31 1.01 -7.85
CA ILE A 100 -3.71 0.99 -7.43
C ILE A 100 -4.27 -0.38 -7.78
N ARG A 101 -4.68 -1.14 -6.76
CA ARG A 101 -5.17 -2.51 -6.87
C ARG A 101 -6.63 -2.59 -6.45
N GLY A 102 -7.38 -3.51 -7.05
CA GLY A 102 -8.75 -3.81 -6.61
C GLY A 102 -9.78 -2.72 -6.91
N ALA A 103 -9.45 -1.73 -7.73
CA ALA A 103 -10.40 -0.72 -8.19
C ALA A 103 -11.36 -1.34 -9.22
N HIS A 104 -12.67 -1.34 -8.93
CA HIS A 104 -13.69 -1.84 -9.86
C HIS A 104 -13.71 -1.06 -11.18
N LYS A 105 -13.52 0.27 -11.11
CA LYS A 105 -13.30 1.13 -12.26
C LYS A 105 -11.94 1.81 -12.06
N ALA A 106 -11.10 1.79 -13.09
CA ALA A 106 -9.85 2.53 -13.07
C ALA A 106 -10.13 4.04 -12.85
N PRO A 107 -9.32 4.73 -12.03
CA PRO A 107 -9.48 6.17 -11.83
C PRO A 107 -9.22 6.91 -13.14
N GLU A 108 -9.97 7.99 -13.38
CA GLU A 108 -9.85 8.79 -14.61
C GLU A 108 -8.52 9.54 -14.65
N ASN A 109 -8.04 10.03 -13.51
CA ASN A 109 -6.70 10.60 -13.38
C ASN A 109 -5.99 10.11 -12.11
N VAL A 110 -4.67 10.14 -12.16
CA VAL A 110 -3.77 9.96 -11.01
C VAL A 110 -2.87 11.19 -10.94
N ARG A 111 -3.09 12.04 -9.93
CA ARG A 111 -2.37 13.30 -9.73
C ARG A 111 -1.18 13.07 -8.80
N TRP A 112 -0.05 13.69 -9.13
CA TRP A 112 1.11 13.74 -8.25
C TRP A 112 1.31 15.15 -7.73
N THR A 113 1.62 15.25 -6.43
CA THR A 113 2.00 16.52 -5.80
C THR A 113 3.33 16.36 -5.08
N HIS A 114 4.11 17.43 -5.03
CA HIS A 114 5.37 17.53 -4.29
C HIS A 114 5.25 18.73 -3.34
N ASP A 115 5.38 18.49 -2.04
CA ASP A 115 5.19 19.47 -0.98
C ASP A 115 3.87 20.26 -1.13
N SER A 116 2.78 19.52 -1.36
CA SER A 116 1.41 20.04 -1.57
C SER A 116 1.22 20.96 -2.79
N LYS A 117 2.22 21.07 -3.66
CA LYS A 117 2.08 21.74 -4.95
C LYS A 117 1.79 20.70 -6.02
N LEU A 118 0.77 20.96 -6.82
CA LEU A 118 0.54 20.17 -8.02
C LEU A 118 1.82 20.22 -8.85
N VAL A 119 2.36 19.04 -9.18
CA VAL A 119 3.44 18.97 -10.16
C VAL A 119 2.81 19.27 -11.51
N GLN A 120 2.71 20.56 -11.82
CA GLN A 120 2.45 20.99 -13.17
C GLN A 120 3.66 20.57 -14.01
N TYR A 121 3.41 20.18 -15.25
CA TYR A 121 4.43 19.96 -16.25
C TYR A 121 5.27 21.24 -16.37
N ASP A 122 6.31 21.35 -15.56
CA ASP A 122 7.15 22.53 -15.51
C ASP A 122 8.04 22.48 -16.75
N LEU A 123 7.63 23.22 -17.77
CA LEU A 123 8.37 23.42 -19.01
C LEU A 123 9.80 23.93 -18.78
N SER A 124 10.13 24.46 -17.58
CA SER A 124 11.48 24.90 -17.22
C SER A 124 12.40 23.76 -16.76
N ARG A 125 11.87 22.58 -16.42
CA ARG A 125 12.65 21.44 -15.92
C ARG A 125 12.27 20.18 -16.70
N ALA A 126 12.91 19.98 -17.85
CA ALA A 126 12.66 18.91 -18.82
C ALA A 126 12.72 17.45 -18.31
N GLY A 127 13.01 17.23 -17.02
CA GLY A 127 13.30 15.92 -16.44
C GLY A 127 12.21 15.28 -15.57
N VAL A 128 11.05 15.93 -15.38
CA VAL A 128 9.93 15.33 -14.64
C VAL A 128 8.89 14.78 -15.60
N ARG A 129 8.59 13.48 -15.52
CA ARG A 129 7.63 12.81 -16.41
C ARG A 129 6.69 11.92 -15.62
N ILE A 130 5.39 12.07 -15.85
CA ILE A 130 4.36 11.21 -15.27
C ILE A 130 3.82 10.28 -16.36
N ARG A 131 3.78 8.99 -16.09
CA ARG A 131 3.16 8.00 -16.97
C ARG A 131 2.20 7.13 -16.19
N THR A 132 0.92 7.17 -16.57
CA THR A 132 -0.12 6.31 -16.02
C THR A 132 -0.57 5.29 -17.06
N TYR A 133 -0.66 4.03 -16.69
CA TYR A 133 -1.10 2.94 -17.56
C TYR A 133 -1.75 1.81 -16.76
N GLN A 134 -2.49 0.94 -17.45
CA GLN A 134 -3.08 -0.26 -16.85
C GLN A 134 -2.13 -1.45 -17.03
N GLU A 135 -1.98 -2.26 -15.98
CA GLU A 135 -1.27 -3.54 -16.01
C GLU A 135 -2.17 -4.60 -15.36
N GLY A 136 -2.83 -5.40 -16.20
CA GLY A 136 -3.90 -6.30 -15.75
C GLY A 136 -5.08 -5.50 -15.16
N ASN A 137 -5.46 -5.80 -13.92
CA ASN A 137 -6.50 -5.09 -13.17
C ASN A 137 -5.96 -3.95 -12.30
N ASN A 138 -4.67 -3.62 -12.44
CA ASN A 138 -4.03 -2.58 -11.64
C ASN A 138 -3.81 -1.32 -12.48
N THR A 139 -3.99 -0.16 -11.86
CA THR A 139 -3.53 1.11 -12.43
C THR A 139 -2.15 1.43 -11.87
N ILE A 140 -1.19 1.70 -12.73
CA ILE A 140 0.19 2.05 -12.35
C ILE A 140 0.47 3.47 -12.81
N SER A 141 0.88 4.33 -11.89
CA SER A 141 1.38 5.68 -12.19
C SER A 141 2.84 5.79 -11.79
N LYS A 142 3.69 6.19 -12.74
CA LYS A 142 5.13 6.35 -12.54
C LYS A 142 5.49 7.83 -12.61
N PHE A 143 6.13 8.33 -11.56
CA PHE A 143 6.70 9.68 -11.47
C PHE A 143 8.21 9.59 -11.62
N LEU A 144 8.74 10.06 -12.75
CA LEU A 144 10.17 10.07 -13.05
C LEU A 144 10.81 11.36 -12.56
N ILE A 145 11.94 11.22 -11.86
CA ILE A 145 12.86 12.28 -11.47
C ILE A 145 14.17 12.01 -12.23
N GLU A 146 14.48 12.82 -13.24
CA GLU A 146 15.77 12.75 -13.94
C GLU A 146 16.81 13.66 -13.26
N ARG A 147 18.04 13.16 -13.11
CA ARG A 147 19.19 13.88 -12.53
C ARG A 147 18.85 14.56 -11.20
N ALA A 148 18.52 13.75 -10.19
CA ALA A 148 18.04 14.20 -8.89
C ALA A 148 18.92 15.30 -8.26
N MET A 149 18.28 16.35 -7.75
CA MET A 149 18.91 17.50 -7.10
C MET A 149 18.42 17.60 -5.65
N PRO A 150 19.15 18.25 -4.73
CA PRO A 150 18.70 18.39 -3.34
C PRO A 150 17.28 18.96 -3.18
N SER A 151 16.84 19.82 -4.10
CA SER A 151 15.49 20.39 -4.16
C SER A 151 14.37 19.39 -4.52
N ASP A 152 14.71 18.19 -4.98
CA ASP A 152 13.77 17.08 -5.21
C ASP A 152 13.50 16.29 -3.92
N SER A 153 14.11 16.65 -2.80
CA SER A 153 13.73 16.09 -1.51
C SER A 153 12.37 16.66 -1.09
N GLY A 154 11.62 15.88 -0.31
CA GLY A 154 10.33 16.33 0.22
C GLY A 154 9.25 15.27 0.14
N GLU A 155 8.01 15.70 0.32
CA GLU A 155 6.86 14.83 0.39
C GLU A 155 6.18 14.70 -0.98
N TYR A 156 6.14 13.49 -1.51
CA TYR A 156 5.46 13.16 -2.75
C TYR A 156 4.16 12.43 -2.44
N PHE A 157 3.06 12.89 -3.03
CA PHE A 157 1.75 12.26 -2.88
C PHE A 157 1.22 11.75 -4.22
N CYS A 158 0.69 10.52 -4.20
CA CYS A 158 -0.09 9.94 -5.28
C CYS A 158 -1.58 10.02 -4.92
N ASP A 159 -2.35 10.72 -5.75
CA ASP A 159 -3.77 11.03 -5.54
C ASP A 159 -4.62 10.57 -6.75
N PRO A 160 -5.17 9.34 -6.71
CA PRO A 160 -6.10 8.85 -7.72
C PRO A 160 -7.52 9.38 -7.48
N ASP A 161 -8.20 9.79 -8.55
CA ASP A 161 -9.57 10.33 -8.43
C ASP A 161 -10.53 9.30 -7.80
N GLY A 162 -11.19 9.71 -6.70
CA GLY A 162 -12.17 8.90 -5.99
C GLY A 162 -11.59 7.84 -5.05
N LEU A 163 -10.27 7.81 -4.85
CA LEU A 163 -9.59 6.90 -3.92
C LEU A 163 -8.80 7.67 -2.85
N GLN A 164 -8.23 6.94 -1.89
CA GLN A 164 -7.37 7.51 -0.86
C GLN A 164 -6.02 7.94 -1.43
N GLN A 165 -5.55 9.13 -1.07
CA GLN A 165 -4.20 9.62 -1.35
C GLN A 165 -3.17 8.97 -0.41
N VAL A 166 -1.99 8.66 -0.94
CA VAL A 166 -0.84 8.12 -0.19
C VAL A 166 0.43 8.93 -0.43
N LYS A 167 1.39 8.82 0.50
CA LYS A 167 2.60 9.65 0.55
C LYS A 167 3.88 8.80 0.63
N VAL A 168 4.95 9.31 0.04
CA VAL A 168 6.34 8.91 0.30
C VAL A 168 7.20 10.14 0.53
N THR A 169 8.11 10.08 1.49
CA THR A 169 9.14 11.11 1.71
C THR A 169 10.39 10.71 0.94
N VAL A 170 10.94 11.62 0.14
CA VAL A 170 12.14 11.40 -0.65
C VAL A 170 13.30 12.22 -0.08
N HIS A 171 14.46 11.58 0.06
CA HIS A 171 15.72 12.18 0.51
C HIS A 171 16.77 12.06 -0.58
N ILE A 172 17.29 13.19 -1.05
CA ILE A 172 18.40 13.19 -2.00
C ILE A 172 19.73 13.21 -1.24
N LEU A 173 20.50 12.13 -1.37
CA LEU A 173 21.80 11.96 -0.74
C LEU A 173 22.89 12.68 -1.56
N ASN A 174 23.70 13.50 -0.89
CA ASN A 174 25.00 13.88 -1.42
C ASN A 174 25.93 12.67 -1.24
N GLY A 175 26.65 12.28 -2.29
CA GLY A 175 27.42 11.01 -2.39
C GLY A 175 28.59 10.83 -1.40
N ASP A 176 28.59 11.53 -0.26
CA ASP A 176 29.69 11.59 0.70
C ASP A 176 29.48 10.72 1.96
N HIS A 177 28.45 9.88 2.00
CA HIS A 177 28.30 8.88 3.07
C HIS A 177 28.58 7.47 2.56
N PRO A 178 29.84 6.97 2.64
CA PRO A 178 30.03 5.53 2.63
C PRO A 178 29.27 4.96 3.82
N ALA A 179 28.49 3.90 3.58
CA ALA A 179 27.80 3.17 4.63
C ALA A 179 28.77 2.97 5.81
N ALA A 180 28.30 3.24 7.03
CA ALA A 180 29.05 2.95 8.23
C ALA A 180 29.37 1.45 8.26
N MET A 181 30.58 1.08 7.83
CA MET A 181 31.17 -0.22 8.13
C MET A 181 31.33 -0.26 9.64
N GLN A 182 30.39 -0.86 10.34
CA GLN A 182 30.62 -1.32 11.71
C GLN A 182 31.51 -2.55 11.65
N THR A 183 32.80 -2.36 11.39
CA THR A 183 33.81 -3.31 11.87
C THR A 183 34.03 -3.01 13.35
N GLY A 184 33.27 -3.72 14.20
CA GLY A 184 33.57 -3.81 15.62
C GLY A 184 34.91 -4.49 15.83
N GLY A 185 35.99 -3.72 15.78
CA GLY A 185 37.34 -4.11 16.21
C GLY A 185 37.74 -3.22 17.38
N GLN A 186 37.74 -3.80 18.58
CA GLN A 186 38.14 -3.11 19.81
C GLN A 186 39.54 -2.48 19.65
N PRO A 187 39.76 -1.23 20.11
CA PRO A 187 41.11 -0.76 20.34
C PRO A 187 41.73 -1.57 21.49
N CYS A 188 42.76 -2.35 21.18
CA CYS A 188 43.60 -2.99 22.19
C CYS A 188 44.33 -1.88 22.96
N HIS A 189 43.79 -1.49 24.12
CA HIS A 189 44.51 -0.70 25.10
C HIS A 189 45.66 -1.55 25.66
N ARG A 190 46.89 -1.25 25.22
CA ARG A 190 48.10 -1.66 25.94
C ARG A 190 48.10 -0.96 27.30
N VAL A 191 47.60 -1.64 28.33
CA VAL A 191 47.87 -1.29 29.72
C VAL A 191 49.29 -1.74 30.03
N THR A 192 50.25 -0.82 29.97
CA THR A 192 51.57 -1.03 30.59
C THR A 192 51.41 -0.90 32.10
N SER A 193 51.02 -1.98 32.78
CA SER A 193 51.08 -2.06 34.25
C SER A 193 52.44 -2.61 34.65
N ALA A 194 53.34 -1.71 35.06
CA ALA A 194 54.65 -2.04 35.59
C ALA A 194 54.64 -2.07 37.12
N VAL A 195 53.67 -2.74 37.77
CA VAL A 195 53.70 -2.96 39.22
C VAL A 195 52.94 -4.25 39.57
N ALA A 196 53.58 -5.42 39.48
CA ALA A 196 53.19 -6.66 40.19
C ALA A 196 54.14 -7.83 39.85
N LEU A 197 55.42 -7.74 40.23
CA LEU A 197 56.30 -8.90 40.32
C LEU A 197 57.05 -8.86 41.65
N LEU A 198 56.29 -8.97 42.73
CA LEU A 198 56.78 -9.16 44.10
C LEU A 198 55.89 -10.21 44.76
N CYS A 199 56.18 -11.47 44.48
CA CYS A 199 55.95 -12.66 45.33
C CYS A 199 56.04 -13.90 44.46
N CYS A 200 57.18 -14.61 44.51
CA CYS A 200 57.22 -16.10 44.53
C CYS A 200 58.59 -16.74 44.28
N TRP A 201 59.72 -16.02 44.27
CA TRP A 201 61.02 -16.66 44.03
C TRP A 201 62.03 -16.31 45.13
N LEU A 202 61.57 -16.38 46.39
CA LEU A 202 62.39 -16.91 47.48
C LEU A 202 62.58 -18.40 47.17
N LEU A 203 63.70 -18.75 46.54
CA LEU A 203 64.35 -20.08 46.49
C LEU A 203 65.24 -20.08 45.24
N LEU A 204 66.55 -20.30 45.42
CA LEU A 204 67.63 -20.43 44.41
C LEU A 204 68.58 -19.23 44.24
N LEU A 205 69.02 -18.63 45.35
CA LEU A 205 70.39 -18.15 45.53
C LEU A 205 70.79 -18.68 46.92
N LEU A 206 71.61 -19.71 47.06
CA LEU A 206 73.06 -19.64 46.90
C LEU A 206 73.62 -21.05 46.66
N THR A 207 74.44 -21.15 45.61
CA THR A 207 75.33 -22.26 45.32
C THR A 207 76.49 -22.33 46.33
N PRO A 208 77.15 -23.49 46.46
CA PRO A 208 78.25 -23.71 47.40
C PRO A 208 79.59 -23.22 46.84
N THR A 209 80.44 -22.64 47.68
CA THR A 209 81.87 -22.44 47.40
C THR A 209 82.71 -22.87 48.62
N SER A 210 83.04 -24.16 48.68
CA SER A 210 84.41 -24.74 48.68
C SER A 210 85.47 -24.25 49.71
N PRO A 211 86.66 -24.88 49.85
CA PRO A 211 87.10 -25.47 51.12
C PRO A 211 88.42 -24.86 51.69
N CYS A 212 88.88 -25.45 52.80
CA CYS A 212 90.06 -25.19 53.65
C CYS A 212 89.79 -24.30 54.87
#